data_AF-A0A2E8GAV3-F1
#
_entry.id   AF-A0A2E8GAV3-F1
#
_cell.length_a   1.000
_cell.length_b   1.000
_cell.length_c   1.000
_cell.angle_alpha   90.00
_cell.angle_beta   90.00
_cell.angle_gamma   90.00
#
_symmetry.space_group_name_H-M   'P 1'
#
loop_
_entity.id
_entity.type
_entity.pdbx_description
1 polymer ?
#
loop_
_entity_poly.entity_id
_entity_poly.type
_entity_poly.pdbx_seq_one_letter_code
_entity_poly.pdbx_strand_id
1 'polypeptide(L)'
;MTWSLASLWRWGAYAFYAILIFGICVYVTFPSPQFHAWLIAEADRRFGVQIEAQALQSHTPLRFAIDKVTLSIDPARVPFSRMDTGSIRVVPIEHLSLELHSWPLLLGQYVLSTDINVFGGGVRGTLTAEKDGGQWRYHVDGESENIDLQSLEKGILASRAGGQVLTSGIGAIRFDLTWIGKDGRSGAGTVSVSLGDAIVNLSGLPSVAISELSANLTRDQQGWWRTDDLRVAGENDGFAATGQGRFLLDESLLSSMVNLSVSVTINDAVKRQYPQLEVFMPNIGEPVRLTVTGTLGRPIILINGVPILAS
;
A
#
# COMPACT_ATOMS: atom_id res chain seq x y z
N MET A 1 37.83 -46.88 -22.29
CA MET A 1 36.48 -47.25 -21.81
C MET A 1 35.48 -46.21 -22.29
N THR A 2 34.85 -46.44 -23.44
CA THR A 2 33.77 -45.58 -23.96
C THR A 2 32.46 -46.05 -23.33
N TRP A 3 31.93 -45.30 -22.37
CA TRP A 3 30.60 -45.54 -21.85
C TRP A 3 29.61 -45.40 -23.02
N SER A 4 28.78 -46.43 -23.27
CA SER A 4 27.81 -46.34 -24.35
C SER A 4 26.79 -45.24 -24.03
N LEU A 5 26.47 -44.39 -25.01
CA LEU A 5 25.45 -43.33 -24.88
C LEU A 5 24.13 -43.86 -24.30
N ALA A 6 23.79 -45.13 -24.58
CA ALA A 6 22.62 -45.81 -24.03
C ALA A 6 22.65 -45.98 -22.49
N SER A 7 23.83 -46.15 -21.90
CA SER A 7 23.98 -46.28 -20.44
C SER A 7 23.73 -44.95 -19.73
N LEU A 8 24.27 -43.84 -20.26
CA LEU A 8 24.04 -42.49 -19.75
C LEU A 8 22.55 -42.11 -19.80
N TRP A 9 21.87 -42.42 -20.91
CA TRP A 9 20.44 -42.15 -21.05
C TRP A 9 19.58 -42.89 -20.01
N ARG A 10 19.91 -44.16 -19.73
CA ARG A 10 19.22 -44.95 -18.69
C ARG A 10 19.38 -44.35 -17.31
N TRP A 11 20.60 -43.94 -16.93
CA TRP A 11 20.84 -43.28 -15.65
C TRP A 11 20.12 -41.94 -15.54
N GLY A 12 20.10 -41.15 -16.62
CA GLY A 12 19.29 -39.93 -16.69
C GLY A 12 17.80 -40.19 -16.49
N ALA A 13 17.25 -41.22 -17.13
CA ALA A 13 15.85 -41.60 -16.98
C ALA A 13 15.51 -42.07 -15.56
N TYR A 14 16.39 -42.87 -14.93
CA TYR A 14 16.21 -43.29 -13.53
C TYR A 14 16.30 -42.12 -12.56
N ALA A 15 17.24 -41.20 -12.75
CA ALA A 15 17.36 -39.99 -11.94
C ALA A 15 16.10 -39.11 -12.06
N PHE A 16 15.63 -38.88 -13.29
CA PHE A 16 14.39 -38.13 -13.54
C PHE A 16 13.17 -38.80 -12.90
N TYR A 17 13.03 -40.12 -13.05
CA TYR A 17 11.95 -40.88 -12.42
C TYR A 17 12.00 -40.82 -10.89
N ALA A 18 13.19 -40.95 -10.29
CA ALA A 18 13.37 -40.83 -8.85
C ALA A 18 13.00 -39.43 -8.34
N ILE A 19 13.40 -38.37 -9.05
CA ILE A 19 13.01 -36.99 -8.73
C ILE A 19 11.49 -36.81 -8.83
N LEU A 20 10.86 -37.39 -9.86
CA LEU A 20 9.41 -37.30 -10.06
C LEU A 20 8.63 -38.03 -8.96
N ILE A 21 9.02 -39.26 -8.60
CA ILE A 21 8.42 -39.99 -7.47
C ILE A 21 8.62 -39.21 -6.17
N PHE A 22 9.84 -38.74 -5.92
CA PHE A 22 10.14 -37.97 -4.72
C PHE A 22 9.24 -36.73 -4.63
N GLY A 23 9.08 -36.00 -5.73
CA GLY A 23 8.18 -34.84 -5.83
C GLY A 23 6.72 -35.20 -5.54
N ILE A 24 6.21 -36.31 -6.10
CA ILE A 24 4.85 -36.79 -5.83
C ILE A 24 4.69 -37.19 -4.36
N CYS A 25 5.65 -37.94 -3.80
CA CYS A 25 5.61 -38.34 -2.40
C CYS A 25 5.61 -37.13 -1.48
N VAL A 26 6.49 -36.14 -1.71
CA VAL A 26 6.50 -34.89 -0.95
C VAL A 26 5.17 -34.17 -1.08
N TYR A 27 4.63 -34.05 -2.30
CA TYR A 27 3.34 -33.38 -2.55
C TYR A 27 2.17 -34.04 -1.80
N VAL A 28 2.07 -35.37 -1.86
CA VAL A 28 0.97 -36.14 -1.23
C VAL A 28 1.11 -36.18 0.29
N THR A 29 2.34 -36.24 0.80
CA THR A 29 2.61 -36.33 2.25
C THR A 29 2.76 -34.97 2.91
N PHE A 30 2.73 -33.87 2.15
CA PHE A 30 2.92 -32.53 2.70
C PHE A 30 1.77 -32.19 3.65
N PRO A 31 2.05 -31.84 4.92
CA PRO A 31 1.01 -31.53 5.89
C PRO A 31 0.45 -30.11 5.71
N SER A 32 -0.13 -29.84 4.53
CA SER A 32 -0.65 -28.52 4.12
C SER A 32 -1.56 -27.88 5.18
N PRO A 33 -2.55 -28.58 5.78
CA PRO A 33 -3.41 -27.97 6.79
C PRO A 33 -2.65 -27.49 8.04
N GLN A 34 -1.64 -28.25 8.49
CA GLN A 34 -0.85 -27.93 9.67
C GLN A 34 0.10 -26.77 9.38
N PHE A 35 0.69 -26.74 8.19
CA PHE A 35 1.52 -25.62 7.73
C PHE A 35 0.71 -24.33 7.64
N HIS A 36 -0.51 -24.36 7.08
CA HIS A 36 -1.37 -23.19 6.98
C HIS A 36 -1.81 -22.69 8.37
N ALA A 37 -2.22 -23.59 9.27
CA ALA A 37 -2.57 -23.22 10.64
C ALA A 37 -1.39 -22.59 11.39
N TRP A 38 -0.18 -23.14 11.21
CA TRP A 38 1.04 -22.57 11.77
C TRP A 38 1.34 -21.18 11.20
N LEU A 39 1.14 -20.97 9.89
CA LEU A 39 1.39 -19.70 9.23
C LEU A 39 0.42 -18.61 9.71
N ILE A 40 -0.86 -18.94 9.86
CA ILE A 40 -1.88 -18.04 10.45
C ILE A 40 -1.52 -17.71 11.90
N ALA A 41 -1.15 -18.70 12.71
CA ALA A 41 -0.77 -18.49 14.11
C ALA A 41 0.52 -17.66 14.25
N GLU A 42 1.49 -17.86 13.35
CA GLU A 42 2.73 -17.08 13.35
C GLU A 42 2.47 -15.64 12.88
N ALA A 43 1.54 -15.43 11.95
CA ALA A 43 1.10 -14.09 11.55
C ALA A 43 0.44 -13.34 12.72
N ASP A 44 -0.48 -13.98 13.45
CA ASP A 44 -1.09 -13.42 14.66
C ASP A 44 -0.02 -13.11 15.72
N ARG A 45 0.89 -14.06 15.99
CA ARG A 45 1.94 -13.90 17.00
C ARG A 45 2.92 -12.77 16.68
N ARG A 46 3.32 -12.60 15.42
CA ARG A 46 4.33 -11.60 15.03
C ARG A 46 3.77 -10.24 14.71
N PHE A 47 2.60 -10.20 14.07
CA PHE A 47 2.04 -8.96 13.54
C PHE A 47 0.82 -8.48 14.33
N GLY A 48 0.31 -9.26 15.29
CA GLY A 48 -0.90 -8.91 16.05
C GLY A 48 -2.16 -8.89 15.18
N VAL A 49 -2.14 -9.64 14.08
CA VAL A 49 -3.23 -9.71 13.11
C VAL A 49 -3.99 -11.02 13.31
N GLN A 50 -5.19 -10.92 13.86
CA GLN A 50 -6.10 -12.06 13.97
C GLN A 50 -6.79 -12.25 12.62
N ILE A 51 -6.57 -13.42 12.02
CA ILE A 51 -7.15 -13.81 10.73
C ILE A 51 -8.30 -14.78 11.01
N GLU A 52 -9.55 -14.31 10.87
CA GLU A 52 -10.71 -15.19 10.88
C GLU A 52 -11.03 -15.63 9.45
N ALA A 53 -10.71 -16.90 9.16
CA ALA A 53 -10.93 -17.51 7.85
C ALA A 53 -12.27 -18.25 7.81
N GLN A 54 -13.19 -17.87 6.91
CA GLN A 54 -14.44 -18.60 6.71
C GLN A 54 -14.26 -19.86 5.85
N ALA A 55 -13.39 -19.80 4.83
CA ALA A 55 -13.11 -20.93 3.96
C ALA A 55 -11.64 -20.91 3.52
N LEU A 56 -10.88 -21.93 3.94
CA LEU A 56 -9.50 -22.13 3.50
C LEU A 56 -9.51 -23.00 2.24
N GLN A 57 -9.09 -22.44 1.11
CA GLN A 57 -8.85 -23.19 -0.11
C GLN A 57 -7.35 -23.47 -0.26
N SER A 58 -6.96 -24.74 -0.28
CA SER A 58 -5.60 -25.16 -0.59
C SER A 58 -5.59 -25.77 -1.99
N HIS A 59 -4.92 -25.11 -2.93
CA HIS A 59 -4.81 -25.60 -4.30
C HIS A 59 -3.50 -26.34 -4.54
N THR A 60 -2.43 -25.97 -3.81
CA THR A 60 -1.12 -26.63 -3.84
C THR A 60 -0.46 -26.51 -2.45
N PRO A 61 0.56 -27.32 -2.10
CA PRO A 61 1.21 -27.26 -0.78
C PRO A 61 1.87 -25.92 -0.46
N LEU A 62 2.10 -25.07 -1.46
CA LEU A 62 2.77 -23.78 -1.33
C LEU A 62 1.87 -22.59 -1.68
N ARG A 63 0.62 -22.84 -2.08
CA ARG A 63 -0.37 -21.82 -2.37
C ARG A 63 -1.60 -22.04 -1.52
N PHE A 64 -1.95 -21.04 -0.73
CA PHE A 64 -3.21 -21.02 -0.01
C PHE A 64 -4.01 -19.78 -0.39
N ALA A 65 -5.31 -19.97 -0.51
CA ALA A 65 -6.27 -18.92 -0.76
C ALA A 65 -7.33 -18.95 0.33
N ILE A 66 -7.77 -17.78 0.77
CA ILE A 66 -8.81 -17.63 1.76
C ILE A 66 -9.84 -16.66 1.22
N ASP A 67 -11.08 -17.12 1.13
CA ASP A 67 -12.20 -16.27 0.73
C ASP A 67 -12.87 -15.71 1.98
N LYS A 68 -13.31 -14.45 1.90
CA LYS A 68 -14.02 -13.73 2.97
C LYS A 68 -13.27 -13.79 4.30
N VAL A 69 -12.06 -13.24 4.29
CA VAL A 69 -11.23 -13.09 5.47
C VAL A 69 -11.62 -11.83 6.21
N THR A 70 -11.72 -11.93 7.52
CA THR A 70 -11.78 -10.77 8.38
C THR A 70 -10.44 -10.61 9.08
N LEU A 71 -9.74 -9.51 8.79
CA LEU A 71 -8.53 -9.14 9.52
C LEU A 71 -8.90 -8.26 10.71
N SER A 72 -8.67 -8.76 11.91
CA SER A 72 -8.81 -8.01 13.16
C SER A 72 -7.43 -7.60 13.65
N ILE A 73 -7.15 -6.30 13.63
CA ILE A 73 -5.88 -5.74 14.07
C ILE A 73 -6.06 -5.23 15.50
N ASP A 74 -5.37 -5.86 16.46
CA ASP A 74 -5.34 -5.41 17.85
C ASP A 74 -4.27 -4.33 18.03
N PRO A 75 -4.64 -3.04 18.18
CA PRO A 75 -3.68 -1.95 18.30
C PRO A 75 -2.75 -2.10 19.52
N ALA A 76 -3.14 -2.87 20.55
CA ALA A 76 -2.28 -3.12 21.71
C ALA A 76 -1.14 -4.10 21.42
N ARG A 77 -1.27 -4.95 20.40
CA ARG A 77 -0.29 -5.98 20.02
C ARG A 77 0.54 -5.59 18.81
N VAL A 78 0.05 -4.66 17.99
CA VAL A 78 0.82 -4.14 16.87
C VAL A 78 1.77 -3.05 17.40
N PRO A 79 3.10 -3.23 17.31
CA PRO A 79 4.08 -2.26 17.82
C PRO A 79 4.05 -0.90 17.10
N PHE A 80 3.14 -0.71 16.14
CA PHE A 80 3.04 0.45 15.27
C PHE A 80 1.75 1.27 15.48
N SER A 81 0.85 0.89 16.40
CA SER A 81 -0.45 1.57 16.60
C SER A 81 -0.67 1.99 18.05
N ARG A 82 0.11 2.97 18.55
CA ARG A 82 -0.35 3.80 19.67
C ARG A 82 -1.33 4.87 19.17
N MET A 83 -2.47 4.43 18.65
CA MET A 83 -3.62 5.32 18.47
C MET A 83 -4.48 5.24 19.73
N ASP A 84 -4.87 6.39 20.27
CA ASP A 84 -5.61 6.59 21.54
C ASP A 84 -7.05 6.01 21.56
N THR A 85 -7.41 5.16 20.61
CA THR A 85 -8.75 4.56 20.55
C THR A 85 -8.60 3.04 20.55
N GLY A 86 -8.85 2.41 21.69
CA GLY A 86 -8.76 0.96 21.92
C GLY A 86 -9.79 0.11 21.16
N SER A 87 -10.23 0.54 19.98
CA SER A 87 -11.13 -0.23 19.13
C SER A 87 -10.34 -1.10 18.17
N ILE A 88 -10.55 -2.42 18.26
CA ILE A 88 -10.09 -3.40 17.27
C ILE A 88 -10.55 -2.96 15.87
N ARG A 89 -9.62 -2.85 14.93
CA ARG A 89 -9.96 -2.53 13.54
C ARG A 89 -10.21 -3.81 12.77
N VAL A 90 -11.37 -3.86 12.14
CA VAL A 90 -11.82 -5.00 11.36
C VAL A 90 -11.80 -4.61 9.88
N VAL A 91 -10.90 -5.23 9.12
CA VAL A 91 -10.77 -5.01 7.67
C VAL A 91 -11.30 -6.26 6.95
N PRO A 92 -12.44 -6.17 6.25
CA PRO A 92 -12.93 -7.27 5.44
C PRO A 92 -12.09 -7.39 4.17
N ILE A 93 -11.58 -8.58 3.92
CA ILE A 93 -10.87 -8.97 2.71
C ILE A 93 -11.73 -9.98 1.97
N GLU A 94 -12.07 -9.70 0.72
CA GLU A 94 -12.91 -10.57 -0.09
C GLU A 94 -12.17 -11.83 -0.50
N HIS A 95 -10.89 -11.69 -0.84
CA HIS A 95 -10.01 -12.78 -1.25
C HIS A 95 -8.57 -12.48 -0.82
N LEU A 96 -7.86 -13.48 -0.29
CA LEU A 96 -6.45 -13.44 0.02
C LEU A 96 -5.79 -14.70 -0.53
N SER A 97 -4.94 -14.58 -1.54
CA SER A 97 -4.08 -15.66 -2.02
C SER A 97 -2.63 -15.35 -1.68
N LEU A 98 -1.95 -16.33 -1.09
CA LEU A 98 -0.52 -16.30 -0.84
C LEU A 98 0.15 -17.50 -1.52
N GLU A 99 1.24 -17.26 -2.24
CA GLU A 99 1.98 -18.29 -2.97
C GLU A 99 3.48 -18.18 -2.70
N LEU A 100 4.06 -19.24 -2.13
CA LEU A 100 5.49 -19.36 -1.90
C LEU A 100 6.15 -20.07 -3.10
N HIS A 101 7.09 -19.39 -3.76
CA HIS A 101 7.77 -19.97 -4.91
C HIS A 101 8.87 -20.93 -4.47
N SER A 102 8.78 -22.20 -4.87
CA SER A 102 9.72 -23.25 -4.46
C SER A 102 11.09 -23.14 -5.13
N TRP A 103 11.15 -22.68 -6.37
CA TRP A 103 12.39 -22.63 -7.14
C TRP A 103 13.42 -21.64 -6.56
N PRO A 104 13.05 -20.38 -6.22
CA PRO A 104 13.95 -19.45 -5.55
C PRO A 104 14.50 -19.97 -4.21
N LEU A 105 13.74 -20.80 -3.48
CA LEU A 105 14.20 -21.38 -2.21
C LEU A 105 15.45 -22.24 -2.38
N LEU A 106 15.58 -22.94 -3.52
CA LEU A 106 16.78 -23.73 -3.84
C LEU A 106 18.02 -22.84 -4.05
N LEU A 107 17.80 -21.57 -4.41
CA LEU A 107 18.84 -20.55 -4.55
C LEU A 107 19.06 -19.76 -3.25
N GLY A 108 18.38 -20.10 -2.16
CA GLY A 108 18.46 -19.40 -0.87
C GLY A 108 17.63 -18.11 -0.80
N GLN A 109 16.72 -17.90 -1.76
CA GLN A 109 15.82 -16.75 -1.82
C GLN A 109 14.39 -17.17 -1.43
N TYR A 110 13.71 -16.36 -0.62
CA TYR A 110 12.32 -16.58 -0.23
C TYR A 110 11.46 -15.61 -1.02
N VAL A 111 10.61 -16.11 -1.91
CA VAL A 111 9.72 -15.27 -2.73
C VAL A 111 8.28 -15.62 -2.42
N LEU A 112 7.53 -14.65 -1.91
CA LEU A 112 6.12 -14.76 -1.57
C LEU A 112 5.30 -13.84 -2.47
N SER A 113 4.44 -14.40 -3.30
CA SER A 113 3.45 -13.62 -4.06
C SER A 113 2.15 -13.48 -3.26
N THR A 114 1.51 -12.33 -3.39
CA THR A 114 0.23 -12.03 -2.77
C THR A 114 -0.75 -11.51 -3.82
N ASP A 115 -2.01 -11.92 -3.71
CA ASP A 115 -3.15 -11.36 -4.44
C ASP A 115 -4.29 -11.16 -3.44
N ILE A 116 -4.74 -9.92 -3.26
CA ILE A 116 -5.70 -9.52 -2.23
C ILE A 116 -6.80 -8.70 -2.87
N ASN A 117 -8.06 -9.12 -2.74
CA ASN A 117 -9.20 -8.27 -3.08
C ASN A 117 -9.71 -7.59 -1.82
N VAL A 118 -9.59 -6.26 -1.76
CA VAL A 118 -9.94 -5.45 -0.61
C VAL A 118 -10.49 -4.10 -1.07
N PHE A 119 -11.51 -3.58 -0.37
CA PHE A 119 -12.17 -2.32 -0.71
C PHE A 119 -12.62 -2.23 -2.17
N GLY A 120 -13.18 -3.31 -2.73
CA GLY A 120 -13.68 -3.36 -4.11
C GLY A 120 -12.61 -3.42 -5.21
N GLY A 121 -11.32 -3.38 -4.86
CA GLY A 121 -10.20 -3.47 -5.80
C GLY A 121 -9.22 -4.59 -5.48
N GLY A 122 -8.27 -4.81 -6.39
CA GLY A 122 -7.26 -5.86 -6.28
C GLY A 122 -5.90 -5.28 -5.91
N VAL A 123 -5.15 -5.99 -5.07
CA VAL A 123 -3.78 -5.69 -4.67
C VAL A 123 -2.92 -6.91 -4.95
N ARG A 124 -1.94 -6.77 -5.83
CA ARG A 124 -0.98 -7.83 -6.15
C ARG A 124 0.42 -7.39 -5.77
N GLY A 125 1.24 -8.34 -5.35
CA GLY A 125 2.62 -8.03 -5.05
C GLY A 125 3.48 -9.24 -4.79
N THR A 126 4.77 -8.98 -4.64
CA THR A 126 5.79 -9.96 -4.32
C THR A 126 6.67 -9.43 -3.20
N LEU A 127 6.95 -10.28 -2.22
CA LEU A 127 7.95 -10.07 -1.19
C LEU A 127 9.09 -11.05 -1.44
N THR A 128 10.26 -10.53 -1.77
CA THR A 128 11.50 -11.29 -1.90
C THR A 128 12.39 -11.04 -0.69
N ALA A 129 12.89 -12.10 -0.06
CA ALA A 129 13.87 -12.03 1.00
C ALA A 129 15.10 -12.89 0.67
N GLU A 130 16.28 -12.28 0.69
CA GLU A 130 17.55 -12.94 0.40
C GLU A 130 18.60 -12.60 1.46
N LYS A 131 19.62 -13.45 1.63
CA LYS A 131 20.75 -13.11 2.49
C LYS A 131 21.82 -12.39 1.68
N ASP A 132 22.17 -11.19 2.10
CA ASP A 132 23.27 -10.40 1.57
C ASP A 132 24.23 -9.98 2.70
N GLY A 133 25.51 -10.33 2.58
CA GLY A 133 26.52 -9.98 3.59
C GLY A 133 26.23 -10.49 5.02
N GLY A 134 25.45 -11.56 5.18
CA GLY A 134 25.02 -12.10 6.48
C GLY A 134 23.78 -11.42 7.09
N GLN A 135 23.24 -10.40 6.42
CA GLN A 135 21.97 -9.76 6.77
C GLN A 135 20.87 -10.18 5.79
N TRP A 136 19.61 -10.04 6.20
CA TRP A 136 18.47 -10.24 5.30
C TRP A 136 18.20 -8.96 4.54
N ARG A 137 18.15 -9.04 3.22
CA ARG A 137 17.62 -8.01 2.34
C ARG A 137 16.21 -8.39 1.95
N TYR A 138 15.31 -7.44 2.00
CA TYR A 138 13.91 -7.59 1.63
C TYR A 138 13.60 -6.63 0.48
N HIS A 139 12.84 -7.12 -0.49
CA HIS A 139 12.34 -6.35 -1.63
C HIS A 139 10.84 -6.61 -1.75
N VAL A 140 10.05 -5.56 -1.87
CA VAL A 140 8.59 -5.59 -1.99
C VAL A 140 8.21 -4.81 -3.22
N ASP A 141 7.63 -5.49 -4.20
CA ASP A 141 7.05 -4.88 -5.39
C ASP A 141 5.57 -5.20 -5.43
N GLY A 142 4.73 -4.24 -5.79
CA GLY A 142 3.31 -4.49 -5.89
C GLY A 142 2.53 -3.30 -6.44
N GLU A 143 1.30 -3.62 -6.79
CA GLU A 143 0.35 -2.68 -7.36
C GLU A 143 -1.06 -2.97 -6.86
N SER A 144 -1.85 -1.93 -6.74
CA SER A 144 -3.28 -1.99 -6.47
C SER A 144 -4.03 -1.28 -7.57
N GLU A 145 -5.17 -1.84 -7.95
CA GLU A 145 -6.06 -1.29 -8.96
C GLU A 145 -7.50 -1.29 -8.44
N ASN A 146 -8.29 -0.33 -8.90
CA ASN A 146 -9.73 -0.27 -8.66
C ASN A 146 -10.13 -0.18 -7.17
N ILE A 147 -9.29 0.41 -6.32
CA ILE A 147 -9.61 0.58 -4.89
C ILE A 147 -10.72 1.62 -4.73
N ASP A 148 -11.87 1.23 -4.19
CA ASP A 148 -12.95 2.15 -3.87
C ASP A 148 -12.57 2.98 -2.63
N LEU A 149 -12.36 4.28 -2.86
CA LEU A 149 -11.96 5.24 -1.83
C LEU A 149 -13.01 5.40 -0.73
N GLN A 150 -14.30 5.18 -1.05
CA GLN A 150 -15.37 5.28 -0.07
C GLN A 150 -15.33 4.10 0.90
N SER A 151 -15.05 2.91 0.38
CA SER A 151 -14.85 1.70 1.18
C SER A 151 -13.57 1.80 2.03
N LEU A 152 -12.49 2.36 1.47
CA LEU A 152 -11.25 2.65 2.19
C LEU A 152 -11.49 3.62 3.36
N GLU A 153 -12.23 4.70 3.14
CA GLU A 153 -12.54 5.69 4.18
C GLU A 153 -13.31 5.04 5.35
N LYS A 154 -14.37 4.27 5.04
CA LYS A 154 -15.16 3.56 6.04
C LYS A 154 -14.35 2.53 6.82
N GLY A 155 -13.42 1.84 6.17
CA GLY A 155 -12.62 0.78 6.80
C GLY A 155 -11.42 1.29 7.61
N ILE A 156 -10.75 2.35 7.13
CA ILE A 156 -9.45 2.80 7.70
C ILE A 156 -9.54 4.21 8.30
N LEU A 157 -10.34 5.11 7.74
CA LEU A 157 -10.35 6.54 8.10
C LEU A 157 -11.53 6.96 8.97
N ALA A 158 -12.48 6.04 9.25
CA ALA A 158 -13.73 6.30 9.97
C ALA A 158 -13.57 6.83 11.42
N SER A 159 -12.36 6.89 11.97
CA SER A 159 -12.11 7.42 13.32
C SER A 159 -11.96 8.95 13.38
N ARG A 160 -12.24 9.71 12.31
CA ARG A 160 -12.19 11.19 12.34
C ARG A 160 -13.45 11.77 13.00
N ALA A 161 -13.40 11.92 14.33
CA ALA A 161 -14.34 12.78 15.04
C ALA A 161 -14.08 14.25 14.64
N GLY A 162 -14.93 14.82 13.78
CA GLY A 162 -15.00 16.28 13.59
C GLY A 162 -14.67 16.84 12.20
N GLY A 163 -14.44 16.02 11.18
CA GLY A 163 -14.24 16.50 9.81
C GLY A 163 -14.24 15.35 8.82
N GLN A 164 -15.42 14.97 8.35
CA GLN A 164 -15.58 13.90 7.35
C GLN A 164 -14.92 14.35 6.05
N VAL A 165 -13.87 13.62 5.64
CA VAL A 165 -13.31 13.75 4.29
C VAL A 165 -13.96 12.66 3.46
N LEU A 166 -15.19 12.90 3.04
CA LEU A 166 -15.89 11.96 2.18
C LEU A 166 -15.13 11.89 0.86
N THR A 167 -14.52 10.73 0.62
CA THR A 167 -13.76 10.47 -0.60
C THR A 167 -14.46 9.36 -1.37
N SER A 168 -15.14 9.68 -2.47
CA SER A 168 -15.60 8.67 -3.44
C SER A 168 -14.66 8.66 -4.63
N GLY A 169 -14.56 7.55 -5.36
CA GLY A 169 -13.73 7.44 -6.55
C GLY A 169 -12.89 6.17 -6.55
N ILE A 170 -11.99 6.07 -7.53
CA ILE A 170 -11.15 4.89 -7.73
C ILE A 170 -9.68 5.26 -7.53
N GLY A 171 -8.96 4.46 -6.73
CA GLY A 171 -7.53 4.60 -6.49
C GLY A 171 -6.72 3.44 -7.03
N ALA A 172 -5.48 3.74 -7.40
CA ALA A 172 -4.42 2.81 -7.71
C ALA A 172 -3.13 3.24 -6.99
N ILE A 173 -2.34 2.27 -6.55
CA ILE A 173 -1.08 2.49 -5.84
C ILE A 173 -0.08 1.49 -6.40
N ARG A 174 1.11 1.93 -6.77
CA ARG A 174 2.24 1.05 -7.09
C ARG A 174 3.37 1.32 -6.11
N PHE A 175 4.02 0.28 -5.62
CA PHE A 175 5.12 0.40 -4.69
C PHE A 175 6.26 -0.55 -5.05
N ASP A 176 7.48 -0.06 -4.93
CA ASP A 176 8.72 -0.83 -5.09
C ASP A 176 9.67 -0.40 -3.98
N LEU A 177 9.84 -1.25 -2.96
CA LEU A 177 10.50 -0.94 -1.70
C LEU A 177 11.57 -1.98 -1.38
N THR A 178 12.76 -1.53 -0.95
CA THR A 178 13.87 -2.38 -0.55
C THR A 178 14.42 -1.97 0.81
N TRP A 179 14.70 -2.92 1.69
CA TRP A 179 15.37 -2.67 2.98
C TRP A 179 16.30 -3.80 3.40
N ILE A 180 17.20 -3.51 4.35
CA ILE A 180 18.15 -4.49 4.91
C ILE A 180 17.97 -4.56 6.43
N GLY A 181 18.00 -5.78 6.97
CA GLY A 181 17.84 -6.04 8.39
C GLY A 181 16.38 -6.10 8.84
N LYS A 182 16.16 -5.97 10.14
CA LYS A 182 14.84 -6.17 10.75
C LYS A 182 13.93 -4.94 10.68
N ASP A 183 14.50 -3.77 10.43
CA ASP A 183 13.77 -2.51 10.46
C ASP A 183 13.27 -2.12 9.07
N GLY A 184 11.99 -2.40 8.79
CA GLY A 184 11.33 -1.96 7.56
C GLY A 184 11.26 -0.44 7.40
N ARG A 185 11.44 0.35 8.49
CA ARG A 185 11.54 1.80 8.41
C ARG A 185 12.83 2.27 7.76
N SER A 186 13.82 1.40 7.54
CA SER A 186 14.99 1.75 6.72
C SER A 186 14.74 1.63 5.22
N GLY A 187 13.54 1.19 4.80
CA GLY A 187 13.23 0.95 3.41
C GLY A 187 13.32 2.18 2.53
N ALA A 188 14.04 2.02 1.42
CA ALA A 188 14.14 2.97 0.33
C ALA A 188 13.38 2.43 -0.88
N GLY A 189 12.86 3.31 -1.71
CA GLY A 189 12.06 2.88 -2.87
C GLY A 189 11.13 3.95 -3.38
N THR A 190 10.22 3.53 -4.24
CA THR A 190 9.23 4.38 -4.89
C THR A 190 7.82 3.96 -4.52
N VAL A 191 6.94 4.94 -4.30
CA VAL A 191 5.49 4.72 -4.23
C VAL A 191 4.83 5.70 -5.20
N SER A 192 4.10 5.17 -6.17
CA SER A 192 3.27 5.94 -7.09
C SER A 192 1.82 5.81 -6.67
N VAL A 193 1.12 6.92 -6.51
CA VAL A 193 -0.32 6.93 -6.22
C VAL A 193 -1.03 7.58 -7.40
N SER A 194 -2.13 6.98 -7.85
CA SER A 194 -3.02 7.54 -8.85
C SER A 194 -4.46 7.46 -8.34
N LEU A 195 -5.18 8.58 -8.32
CA LEU A 195 -6.61 8.62 -8.05
C LEU A 195 -7.33 9.16 -9.29
N GLY A 196 -8.39 8.47 -9.70
CA GLY A 196 -9.29 8.88 -10.78
C GLY A 196 -10.69 9.12 -10.24
N ASP A 197 -11.35 10.13 -10.80
CA ASP A 197 -12.75 10.48 -10.51
C ASP A 197 -13.05 10.60 -9.00
N ALA A 198 -12.14 11.23 -8.26
CA ALA A 198 -12.21 11.36 -6.82
C ALA A 198 -13.01 12.61 -6.42
N ILE A 199 -14.03 12.46 -5.56
CA ILE A 199 -14.73 13.61 -4.97
C ILE A 199 -14.24 13.78 -3.56
N VAL A 200 -13.64 14.93 -3.26
CA VAL A 200 -13.16 15.28 -1.92
C VAL A 200 -14.11 16.29 -1.31
N ASN A 201 -14.73 15.93 -0.19
CA ASN A 201 -15.56 16.85 0.59
C ASN A 201 -14.85 17.18 1.91
N LEU A 202 -14.46 18.42 2.12
CA LEU A 202 -13.86 18.88 3.37
C LEU A 202 -14.90 19.70 4.12
N SER A 203 -15.16 19.38 5.40
CA SER A 203 -16.14 20.10 6.21
C SER A 203 -15.94 21.62 6.17
N GLY A 204 -16.98 22.36 5.78
CA GLY A 204 -16.94 23.82 5.66
C GLY A 204 -16.35 24.34 4.34
N LEU A 205 -15.88 23.45 3.45
CA LEU A 205 -15.46 23.76 2.09
C LEU A 205 -16.40 23.06 1.10
N PRO A 206 -16.55 23.62 -0.12
CA PRO A 206 -17.31 22.95 -1.15
C PRO A 206 -16.62 21.65 -1.60
N SER A 207 -17.43 20.69 -2.05
CA SER A 207 -16.92 19.45 -2.64
C SER A 207 -16.12 19.75 -3.91
N VAL A 208 -14.96 19.13 -4.05
CA VAL A 208 -14.09 19.28 -5.20
C VAL A 208 -13.97 17.93 -5.92
N ALA A 209 -14.36 17.90 -7.19
CA ALA A 209 -14.15 16.75 -8.06
C ALA A 209 -12.74 16.83 -8.67
N ILE A 210 -11.97 15.76 -8.46
CA ILE A 210 -10.59 15.55 -8.92
C ILE A 210 -10.66 14.50 -10.02
N SER A 211 -10.29 14.88 -11.24
CA SER A 211 -10.18 13.94 -12.37
C SER A 211 -8.89 13.13 -12.29
N GLU A 212 -7.82 13.72 -11.76
CA GLU A 212 -6.53 13.07 -11.62
C GLU A 212 -5.81 13.55 -10.35
N LEU A 213 -5.28 12.63 -9.55
CA LEU A 213 -4.22 12.91 -8.59
C LEU A 213 -3.09 11.92 -8.84
N SER A 214 -1.89 12.40 -9.08
CA SER A 214 -0.71 11.55 -9.26
C SER A 214 0.48 12.08 -8.48
N ALA A 215 1.26 11.21 -7.84
CA ALA A 215 2.55 11.57 -7.25
C ALA A 215 3.49 10.38 -7.23
N ASN A 216 4.78 10.62 -7.49
CA ASN A 216 5.84 9.66 -7.23
C ASN A 216 6.61 10.06 -5.97
N LEU A 217 6.63 9.15 -4.99
CA LEU A 217 7.25 9.34 -3.70
C LEU A 217 8.53 8.52 -3.64
N THR A 218 9.65 9.15 -3.35
CA THR A 218 10.94 8.50 -3.09
C THR A 218 11.34 8.66 -1.63
N ARG A 219 11.86 7.61 -1.00
CA ARG A 219 12.32 7.69 0.38
C ARG A 219 13.81 7.97 0.48
N ASP A 220 14.19 8.99 1.24
CA ASP A 220 15.59 9.31 1.50
C ASP A 220 16.17 8.53 2.70
N GLN A 221 17.49 8.60 2.85
CA GLN A 221 18.22 7.92 3.93
C GLN A 221 17.88 8.42 5.34
N GLN A 222 17.24 9.60 5.45
CA GLN A 222 16.79 10.17 6.73
C GLN A 222 15.36 9.69 7.07
N GLY A 223 14.77 8.83 6.24
CA GLY A 223 13.44 8.27 6.44
C GLY A 223 12.30 9.13 5.88
N TRP A 224 12.60 10.26 5.24
CA TRP A 224 11.59 11.14 4.64
C TRP A 224 11.20 10.64 3.26
N TRP A 225 9.89 10.57 3.02
CA TRP A 225 9.34 10.49 1.67
C TRP A 225 9.38 11.86 1.01
N ARG A 226 9.70 11.90 -0.28
CA ARG A 226 9.77 13.12 -1.09
C ARG A 226 9.05 12.90 -2.40
N THR A 227 8.29 13.89 -2.84
CA THR A 227 7.74 13.96 -4.20
C THR A 227 8.12 15.30 -4.80
N ASP A 228 8.49 15.31 -6.06
CA ASP A 228 8.79 16.52 -6.83
C ASP A 228 7.79 16.72 -7.98
N ASP A 229 6.80 15.84 -8.08
CA ASP A 229 5.91 15.69 -9.23
C ASP A 229 4.45 15.44 -8.84
N LEU A 230 4.03 15.97 -7.68
CA LEU A 230 2.61 15.96 -7.33
C LEU A 230 1.83 16.71 -8.40
N ARG A 231 0.82 16.06 -8.96
CA ARG A 231 -0.13 16.64 -9.91
C ARG A 231 -1.54 16.35 -9.43
N VAL A 232 -2.39 17.37 -9.52
CA VAL A 232 -3.82 17.26 -9.27
C VAL A 232 -4.54 18.00 -10.39
N ALA A 233 -5.49 17.37 -11.03
CA ALA A 233 -6.38 17.99 -12.00
C ALA A 233 -7.82 17.88 -11.50
N GLY A 234 -8.56 18.98 -11.63
CA GLY A 234 -9.98 19.03 -11.38
C GLY A 234 -10.79 18.57 -12.59
N GLU A 235 -12.03 18.20 -12.35
CA GLU A 235 -12.99 17.94 -13.42
C GLU A 235 -13.15 19.17 -14.34
N ASN A 236 -13.31 18.94 -15.65
CA ASN A 236 -13.49 19.98 -16.67
C ASN A 236 -12.38 21.05 -16.70
N ASP A 237 -11.15 20.66 -16.35
CA ASP A 237 -10.00 21.57 -16.21
C ASP A 237 -10.29 22.76 -15.28
N GLY A 238 -11.17 22.54 -14.30
CA GLY A 238 -11.62 23.54 -13.32
C GLY A 238 -10.47 24.16 -12.53
N PHE A 239 -9.55 23.30 -12.11
CA PHE A 239 -8.33 23.68 -11.44
C PHE A 239 -7.21 22.69 -11.79
N ALA A 240 -5.98 23.15 -11.71
CA ALA A 240 -4.80 22.30 -11.82
C ALA A 240 -3.81 22.69 -10.72
N ALA A 241 -3.22 21.69 -10.09
CA ALA A 241 -2.25 21.87 -9.04
C ALA A 241 -1.00 21.04 -9.33
N THR A 242 0.17 21.66 -9.22
CA THR A 242 1.46 20.96 -9.34
C THR A 242 2.32 21.30 -8.14
N GLY A 243 3.02 20.33 -7.56
CA GLY A 243 3.78 20.60 -6.35
C GLY A 243 4.87 19.61 -6.05
N GLN A 244 5.56 19.92 -4.98
CA GLN A 244 6.57 19.09 -4.37
C GLN A 244 6.32 19.02 -2.87
N GLY A 245 6.80 17.99 -2.21
CA GLY A 245 6.61 17.85 -0.79
C GLY A 245 7.45 16.78 -0.17
N ARG A 246 7.50 16.81 1.16
CA ARG A 246 8.16 15.81 1.98
C ARG A 246 7.23 15.37 3.09
N PHE A 247 7.25 14.07 3.37
CA PHE A 247 6.45 13.46 4.42
C PHE A 247 7.35 12.60 5.30
N LEU A 248 7.19 12.74 6.61
CA LEU A 248 7.79 11.81 7.57
C LEU A 248 6.65 11.00 8.16
N LEU A 249 6.52 9.75 7.70
CA LEU A 249 5.55 8.82 8.26
C LEU A 249 6.06 8.34 9.61
N ASP A 250 5.32 8.70 10.65
CA ASP A 250 5.57 8.30 12.03
C ASP A 250 4.64 7.12 12.41
N GLU A 251 4.75 6.62 13.64
CA GLU A 251 3.90 5.51 14.13
C GLU A 251 2.41 5.81 13.98
N SER A 252 2.01 7.05 14.23
CA SER A 252 0.65 7.50 13.94
C SER A 252 0.62 8.33 12.66
N LEU A 253 -0.35 8.03 11.80
CA LEU A 253 -0.66 8.91 10.66
C LEU A 253 -0.94 10.34 11.13
N LEU A 254 -1.55 10.53 12.30
CA LEU A 254 -1.86 11.87 12.82
C LEU A 254 -0.62 12.63 13.31
N SER A 255 0.42 11.94 13.79
CA SER A 255 1.69 12.56 14.19
C SER A 255 2.68 12.71 13.03
N SER A 256 2.41 12.05 11.90
CA SER A 256 3.23 12.12 10.70
C SER A 256 3.35 13.57 10.21
N MET A 257 4.58 13.98 9.91
CA MET A 257 4.86 15.34 9.46
C MET A 257 4.65 15.48 7.96
N VAL A 258 4.07 16.60 7.55
CA VAL A 258 3.91 17.00 6.16
C VAL A 258 4.57 18.35 5.92
N ASN A 259 5.24 18.48 4.78
CA ASN A 259 5.69 19.76 4.24
C ASN A 259 5.47 19.73 2.72
N LEU A 260 4.36 20.30 2.28
CA LEU A 260 3.91 20.32 0.90
C LEU A 260 3.93 21.76 0.38
N SER A 261 4.42 21.97 -0.83
CA SER A 261 4.34 23.25 -1.54
C SER A 261 3.75 23.00 -2.92
N VAL A 262 2.56 23.52 -3.15
CA VAL A 262 1.75 23.30 -4.35
C VAL A 262 1.46 24.64 -5.01
N SER A 263 1.60 24.69 -6.32
CA SER A 263 1.13 25.77 -7.16
C SER A 263 -0.24 25.39 -7.69
N VAL A 264 -1.27 26.18 -7.38
CA VAL A 264 -2.66 25.94 -7.77
C VAL A 264 -3.08 27.00 -8.76
N THR A 265 -3.68 26.59 -9.86
CA THR A 265 -4.33 27.45 -10.86
C THR A 265 -5.80 27.09 -10.91
N ILE A 266 -6.68 28.09 -11.06
CA ILE A 266 -8.12 27.91 -11.24
C ILE A 266 -8.56 28.61 -12.51
N ASN A 267 -9.61 28.08 -13.14
CA ASN A 267 -10.23 28.70 -14.30
C ASN A 267 -11.40 29.63 -13.90
N ASP A 268 -11.94 30.34 -14.89
CA ASP A 268 -13.09 31.25 -14.76
C ASP A 268 -14.31 30.58 -14.13
N ALA A 269 -14.61 29.34 -14.53
CA ALA A 269 -15.81 28.63 -14.09
C ALA A 269 -15.76 28.33 -12.59
N VAL A 270 -14.62 27.84 -12.10
CA VAL A 270 -14.41 27.58 -10.67
C VAL A 270 -14.41 28.88 -9.86
N LYS A 271 -13.80 29.96 -10.36
CA LYS A 271 -13.84 31.27 -9.69
C LYS A 271 -15.27 31.79 -9.53
N ARG A 272 -16.14 31.61 -10.53
CA ARG A 272 -17.57 31.98 -10.46
C ARG A 272 -18.36 31.10 -9.49
N GLN A 273 -18.02 29.81 -9.42
CA GLN A 273 -18.66 28.87 -8.51
C GLN A 273 -18.29 29.15 -7.04
N TYR A 274 -17.06 29.63 -6.79
CA TYR A 274 -16.54 29.92 -5.45
C TYR A 274 -15.97 31.33 -5.34
N PRO A 275 -16.82 32.37 -5.31
CA PRO A 275 -16.38 33.77 -5.25
C PRO A 275 -15.45 34.08 -4.07
N GLN A 276 -15.59 33.36 -2.96
CA GLN A 276 -14.74 33.50 -1.78
C GLN A 276 -13.25 33.22 -2.05
N LEU A 277 -12.92 32.48 -3.12
CA LEU A 277 -11.53 32.26 -3.51
C LEU A 277 -10.87 33.52 -4.06
N GLU A 278 -11.64 34.54 -4.47
CA GLU A 278 -11.10 35.79 -5.04
C GLU A 278 -10.17 36.54 -4.06
N VAL A 279 -10.41 36.43 -2.75
CA VAL A 279 -9.54 37.02 -1.72
C VAL A 279 -8.13 36.44 -1.78
N PHE A 280 -8.02 35.16 -2.15
CA PHE A 280 -6.77 34.40 -2.16
C PHE A 280 -6.18 34.25 -3.57
N MET A 281 -7.02 34.31 -4.61
CA MET A 281 -6.72 34.10 -6.01
C MET A 281 -7.38 35.22 -6.86
N PRO A 282 -6.88 36.46 -6.80
CA PRO A 282 -7.53 37.60 -7.45
C PRO A 282 -7.50 37.49 -8.98
N ASN A 283 -6.42 36.95 -9.53
CA ASN A 283 -6.19 36.84 -10.97
C ASN A 283 -6.42 35.40 -11.46
N ILE A 284 -7.18 35.26 -12.55
CA ILE A 284 -7.48 33.94 -13.14
C ILE A 284 -6.29 33.46 -13.96
N GLY A 285 -5.97 32.17 -13.89
CA GLY A 285 -4.81 31.58 -14.57
C GLY A 285 -3.46 31.90 -13.93
N GLU A 286 -3.39 32.79 -12.93
CA GLU A 286 -2.17 33.01 -12.16
C GLU A 286 -2.02 31.94 -11.08
N PRO A 287 -0.84 31.31 -10.98
CA PRO A 287 -0.58 30.30 -9.97
C PRO A 287 -0.54 30.92 -8.57
N VAL A 288 -1.30 30.34 -7.65
CA VAL A 288 -1.27 30.67 -6.22
C VAL A 288 -0.52 29.58 -5.48
N ARG A 289 0.33 29.99 -4.53
CA ARG A 289 1.14 29.05 -3.77
C ARG A 289 0.38 28.59 -2.52
N LEU A 290 0.00 27.33 -2.49
CA LEU A 290 -0.51 26.64 -1.32
C LEU A 290 0.63 25.90 -0.62
N THR A 291 0.79 26.12 0.68
CA THR A 291 1.77 25.41 1.50
C THR A 291 1.06 24.70 2.64
N VAL A 292 1.34 23.42 2.84
CA VAL A 292 0.82 22.62 3.96
C VAL A 292 1.99 22.16 4.82
N THR A 293 2.04 22.57 6.07
CA THR A 293 3.09 22.16 7.02
C THR A 293 2.50 21.65 8.32
N GLY A 294 3.33 21.03 9.18
CA GLY A 294 2.92 20.53 10.48
C GLY A 294 2.66 19.03 10.47
N THR A 295 1.72 18.56 11.30
CA THR A 295 1.35 17.14 11.33
C THR A 295 0.07 16.90 10.54
N LEU A 296 -0.15 15.70 10.01
CA LEU A 296 -1.40 15.38 9.29
C LEU A 296 -2.64 15.49 10.18
N GLY A 297 -2.49 15.35 11.50
CA GLY A 297 -3.58 15.56 12.45
C GLY A 297 -3.91 17.03 12.70
N ARG A 298 -2.95 17.95 12.50
CA ARG A 298 -3.11 19.41 12.66
C ARG A 298 -2.29 20.16 11.60
N PRO A 299 -2.70 20.09 10.33
CA PRO A 299 -1.97 20.74 9.25
C PRO A 299 -2.18 22.25 9.31
N ILE A 300 -1.11 23.01 9.11
CA ILE A 300 -1.15 24.45 8.89
C ILE A 300 -1.20 24.66 7.38
N ILE A 301 -2.29 25.25 6.89
CA ILE A 301 -2.50 25.53 5.47
C ILE A 301 -2.34 27.04 5.23
N LEU A 302 -1.37 27.39 4.38
CA LEU A 302 -1.05 28.75 3.98
C LEU A 302 -1.37 28.92 2.48
N ILE A 303 -2.06 30.01 2.11
CA ILE A 303 -2.13 30.48 0.72
C ILE A 303 -1.34 31.77 0.62
N ASN A 304 -0.35 31.81 -0.28
CA ASN A 304 0.56 32.94 -0.47
C ASN A 304 1.18 33.43 0.85
N GLY A 305 1.44 32.50 1.78
CA GLY A 305 1.98 32.78 3.11
C GLY A 305 0.95 33.18 4.18
N VAL A 306 -0.33 33.33 3.82
CA VAL A 306 -1.41 33.70 4.76
C VAL A 306 -2.14 32.43 5.23
N PRO A 307 -2.27 32.20 6.56
CA PRO A 307 -3.00 31.04 7.09
C PRO A 307 -4.50 31.17 6.84
N ILE A 308 -5.12 30.08 6.36
CA ILE A 308 -6.55 30.05 5.99
C ILE A 308 -7.41 29.40 7.10
N LEU A 309 -6.80 28.53 7.91
CA LEU A 309 -7.47 27.78 8.96
C LEU A 309 -6.59 27.81 10.22
N ALA A 310 -7.06 28.53 11.25
CA ALA A 310 -6.67 28.30 12.62
C ALA A 310 -7.68 27.29 13.18
N SER A 311 -7.35 26.00 13.18
CA SER A 311 -8.06 24.99 13.97
C SER A 311 -7.61 25.06 15.42
#